data_AF-A0A014M3P4-F1
#
_entry.id   AF-A0A014M3P4-F1
#
_cell.length_a   1.000
_cell.length_b   1.000
_cell.length_c   1.000
_cell.angle_alpha   90.00
_cell.angle_beta   90.00
_cell.angle_gamma   90.00
#
_symmetry.space_group_name_H-M   'P 1'
#
loop_
_entity.id
_entity.type
_entity.pdbx_description
1 polymer ?
#
loop_
_entity_poly.entity_id
_entity_poly.type
_entity_poly.pdbx_seq_one_letter_code
_entity_poly.pdbx_strand_id
1 'polypeptide(L)'
;MSYGISYFRLKTSERYCAIVDNDSKLPIFYPNLFVTTQTRNKNHSFSTMISTAKCLVVLLKFLKERNIDIIERIHSKKFLAIFELDDLRDFTQKKFDSKYEEQSKVKRISEIKYVTSETEYLRLTIIYKYIEWLALHVTVSNDDSFSEALSACINGIKSRRPVKKGRNDILNPKSLTDDKIEDLLEVVRINSPKNPFMRSLQSRNRLIILMLYFLGVRAGELLNIRISDIDFSSNQ
;
A
#
# COMPACT_ATOMS: atom_id res chain seq x y z
N MET A 1 11.69 -1.90 17.94
CA MET A 1 10.94 -2.16 16.68
C MET A 1 11.38 -1.13 15.67
N SER A 2 12.29 -1.49 14.76
CA SER A 2 13.21 -0.46 14.27
C SER A 2 12.86 0.20 12.95
N TYR A 3 11.82 -0.13 12.20
CA TYR A 3 11.62 0.52 10.89
C TYR A 3 10.24 1.15 10.75
N GLY A 4 10.21 2.39 10.26
CA GLY A 4 9.03 3.21 10.10
C GLY A 4 9.05 4.03 8.80
N ILE A 5 7.98 4.79 8.57
CA ILE A 5 7.87 5.69 7.43
C ILE A 5 7.65 7.11 7.96
N SER A 6 8.50 8.03 7.54
CA SER A 6 8.34 9.46 7.76
C SER A 6 7.72 10.11 6.51
N TYR A 7 6.80 11.05 6.73
CA TYR A 7 6.10 11.78 5.67
C TYR A 7 6.52 13.24 5.74
N PHE A 8 6.83 13.83 4.60
CA PHE A 8 7.22 15.24 4.54
C PHE A 8 6.85 15.86 3.19
N ARG A 9 6.96 17.19 3.13
CA ARG A 9 6.69 17.98 1.95
C ARG A 9 7.97 18.65 1.49
N LEU A 10 8.28 18.55 0.20
CA LEU A 10 9.41 19.26 -0.39
C LEU A 10 9.10 20.75 -0.52
N LYS A 11 10.13 21.57 -0.71
CA LYS A 11 9.97 23.02 -0.98
C LYS A 11 9.07 23.29 -2.20
N THR A 12 9.03 22.36 -3.15
CA THR A 12 8.14 22.37 -4.32
C THR A 12 6.68 22.04 -4.00
N SER A 13 6.29 21.93 -2.72
CA SER A 13 4.97 21.47 -2.25
C SER A 13 4.62 20.01 -2.56
N GLU A 14 5.55 19.28 -3.18
CA GLU A 14 5.40 17.85 -3.47
C GLU A 14 5.42 17.02 -2.18
N ARG A 15 4.55 16.02 -2.09
CA ARG A 15 4.49 15.09 -0.97
C ARG A 15 5.50 13.96 -1.18
N TYR A 16 6.24 13.61 -0.13
CA TYR A 16 7.25 12.56 -0.19
C TYR A 16 7.23 11.69 1.09
N CYS A 17 7.79 10.48 1.01
CA CYS A 17 7.97 9.61 2.16
C CYS A 17 9.36 8.98 2.19
N ALA A 18 9.93 8.82 3.38
CA ALA A 18 11.19 8.13 3.59
C ALA A 18 11.04 6.97 4.58
N ILE A 19 11.70 5.86 4.30
CA ILE A 19 11.85 4.73 5.21
C ILE A 19 12.98 5.07 6.18
N VAL A 20 12.67 5.05 7.47
CA VAL A 20 13.60 5.42 8.54
C VAL A 20 13.81 4.27 9.50
N ASP A 21 15.02 4.17 10.01
CA ASP A 21 15.29 3.39 11.20
C ASP A 21 14.86 4.19 12.43
N ASN A 22 13.93 3.64 13.21
CA ASN A 22 13.40 4.21 14.43
C ASN A 22 14.43 4.24 15.56
N ASP A 23 15.45 3.37 15.52
CA ASP A 23 16.48 3.32 16.56
C ASP A 23 17.50 4.45 16.31
N SER A 24 18.05 4.55 15.10
CA SER A 24 19.00 5.61 14.72
C SER A 24 18.36 6.94 14.29
N LYS A 25 17.05 6.95 14.00
CA LYS A 25 16.30 8.05 13.35
C LYS A 25 16.80 8.43 11.96
N LEU A 26 17.65 7.61 11.34
CA LEU A 26 18.24 7.89 10.03
C LEU A 26 17.46 7.21 8.90
N PRO A 27 17.38 7.83 7.71
CA PRO A 27 16.86 7.19 6.51
C PRO A 27 17.75 6.02 6.07
N ILE A 28 17.13 4.91 5.67
CA ILE A 28 17.88 3.75 5.17
C ILE A 28 18.17 3.95 3.68
N PHE A 29 19.44 3.90 3.31
CA PHE A 29 19.90 4.31 1.98
C PHE A 29 19.22 3.55 0.81
N TYR A 30 19.47 2.24 0.67
CA TYR A 30 19.00 1.47 -0.49
C TYR A 30 17.47 1.41 -0.65
N PRO A 31 16.66 1.19 0.41
CA PRO A 31 15.21 1.22 0.31
C PRO A 31 14.68 2.59 -0.18
N ASN A 32 15.25 3.69 0.32
CA ASN A 32 14.86 5.03 -0.14
C ASN A 32 15.33 5.32 -1.57
N LEU A 33 16.52 4.84 -1.95
CA LEU A 33 17.01 4.96 -3.31
C LEU A 33 16.13 4.18 -4.29
N PHE A 34 15.68 2.98 -3.93
CA PHE A 34 14.71 2.22 -4.73
C PHE A 34 13.38 2.97 -4.88
N VAL A 35 12.83 3.50 -3.78
CA VAL A 35 11.57 4.26 -3.82
C VAL A 35 11.70 5.49 -4.75
N THR A 36 12.84 6.19 -4.67
CA THR A 36 13.15 7.33 -5.54
C THR A 36 13.24 6.91 -7.01
N THR A 37 14.13 5.96 -7.32
CA THR A 37 14.48 5.62 -8.71
C THR A 37 13.41 4.78 -9.40
N GLN A 38 12.78 3.83 -8.69
CA GLN A 38 11.86 2.87 -9.27
C GLN A 38 10.39 3.29 -9.14
N THR A 39 10.05 4.18 -8.21
CA THR A 39 8.66 4.65 -8.04
C THR A 39 8.50 6.13 -8.43
N ARG A 40 9.26 7.04 -7.79
CA ARG A 40 9.10 8.47 -8.01
C ARG A 40 9.47 8.92 -9.43
N ASN A 41 10.63 8.49 -9.93
CA ASN A 41 11.12 8.91 -11.25
C ASN A 41 10.27 8.34 -12.40
N LYS A 42 9.49 7.28 -12.14
CA LYS A 42 8.50 6.74 -13.08
C LYS A 42 7.14 7.48 -13.01
N ASN A 43 7.08 8.63 -12.34
CA ASN A 43 5.89 9.45 -12.16
C ASN A 43 4.69 8.69 -11.55
N HIS A 44 4.95 7.67 -10.72
CA HIS A 44 3.88 7.00 -10.00
C HIS A 44 3.28 7.90 -8.93
N SER A 45 2.00 7.66 -8.60
CA SER A 45 1.29 8.41 -7.58
C SER A 45 1.98 8.33 -6.21
N PHE A 46 1.80 9.36 -5.39
CA PHE A 46 2.29 9.36 -4.00
C PHE A 46 1.76 8.16 -3.19
N SER A 47 0.51 7.74 -3.43
CA SER A 47 -0.08 6.55 -2.80
C SER A 47 0.67 5.26 -3.16
N THR A 48 1.17 5.17 -4.39
CA THR A 48 2.02 4.05 -4.83
C THR A 48 3.35 4.07 -4.10
N MET A 49 3.97 5.25 -3.96
CA MET A 49 5.23 5.44 -3.20
C MET A 49 5.09 4.94 -1.76
N ILE A 50 4.02 5.35 -1.07
CA ILE A 50 3.71 4.90 0.29
C ILE A 50 3.53 3.38 0.33
N SER A 51 2.79 2.82 -0.63
CA SER A 51 2.51 1.38 -0.67
C SER A 51 3.79 0.58 -0.87
N THR A 52 4.69 1.03 -1.77
CA THR A 52 6.03 0.46 -1.95
C THR A 52 6.82 0.54 -0.65
N ALA A 53 6.90 1.72 -0.02
CA ALA A 53 7.64 1.92 1.22
C ALA A 53 7.13 1.02 2.36
N LYS A 54 5.81 0.85 2.49
CA LYS A 54 5.20 -0.06 3.47
C LYS A 54 5.62 -1.52 3.22
N CYS A 55 5.67 -1.96 1.98
CA CYS A 55 6.12 -3.31 1.64
C CYS A 55 7.61 -3.51 1.98
N LEU A 56 8.45 -2.50 1.71
CA LEU A 56 9.86 -2.55 2.07
C LEU A 56 10.10 -2.55 3.58
N VAL A 57 9.31 -1.79 4.35
CA VAL A 57 9.36 -1.86 5.82
C VAL A 57 9.06 -3.27 6.34
N VAL A 58 8.10 -3.99 5.72
CA VAL A 58 7.83 -5.39 6.08
C VAL A 58 9.05 -6.26 5.81
N LEU A 59 9.72 -6.11 4.66
CA LEU A 59 10.95 -6.84 4.36
C LEU A 59 12.07 -6.53 5.36
N LEU A 60 12.31 -5.26 5.66
CA LEU A 60 13.36 -4.85 6.58
C LEU A 60 13.11 -5.39 8.00
N LYS A 61 11.84 -5.38 8.46
CA LYS A 61 11.46 -6.03 9.71
C LYS A 61 11.77 -7.53 9.68
N PHE A 62 11.41 -8.22 8.60
CA PHE A 62 11.72 -9.65 8.42
C PHE A 62 13.22 -9.93 8.50
N LEU A 63 14.03 -9.19 7.73
CA LEU A 63 15.48 -9.36 7.69
C LEU A 63 16.10 -9.11 9.07
N LYS A 64 15.68 -8.05 9.78
CA LYS A 64 16.17 -7.75 11.13
C LYS A 64 15.76 -8.82 12.14
N GLU A 65 14.51 -9.30 12.12
CA GLU A 65 14.06 -10.36 13.03
C GLU A 65 14.77 -11.70 12.82
N ARG A 66 15.26 -11.96 11.60
CA ARG A 66 16.00 -13.16 11.24
C ARG A 66 17.52 -12.98 11.27
N ASN A 67 18.01 -11.79 11.63
CA ASN A 67 19.43 -11.41 11.57
C ASN A 67 20.07 -11.70 10.20
N ILE A 68 19.37 -11.35 9.13
CA ILE A 68 19.84 -11.55 7.75
C ILE A 68 20.40 -10.23 7.21
N ASP A 69 21.70 -10.21 6.92
CA ASP A 69 22.29 -9.16 6.08
C ASP A 69 22.13 -9.53 4.60
N ILE A 70 21.18 -8.86 3.94
CA ILE A 70 20.89 -9.13 2.53
C ILE A 70 22.02 -8.68 1.59
N ILE A 71 22.79 -7.66 1.96
CA ILE A 71 23.88 -7.14 1.11
C ILE A 71 25.04 -8.13 1.14
N GLU A 72 25.44 -8.59 2.32
CA GLU A 72 26.45 -9.64 2.48
C GLU A 72 26.07 -10.92 1.71
N ARG A 73 24.79 -11.29 1.76
CA ARG A 73 24.25 -12.45 1.02
C ARG A 73 24.27 -12.29 -0.48
N ILE A 74 24.00 -11.10 -0.99
CA ILE A 74 24.13 -10.79 -2.42
C ILE A 74 25.60 -10.93 -2.84
N HIS A 75 26.53 -10.36 -2.09
CA HIS A 75 27.97 -10.44 -2.40
C HIS A 75 28.51 -11.88 -2.35
N SER A 76 28.05 -12.68 -1.38
CA SER A 76 28.43 -14.09 -1.26
C SER A 76 27.64 -15.03 -2.18
N LYS A 77 26.72 -14.50 -3.01
CA LYS A 77 25.81 -15.26 -3.90
C LYS A 77 24.90 -16.24 -3.17
N LYS A 78 24.77 -16.11 -1.85
CA LYS A 78 23.92 -16.93 -0.99
C LYS A 78 22.65 -16.16 -0.67
N PHE A 79 21.75 -16.06 -1.63
CA PHE A 79 20.43 -15.45 -1.46
C PHE A 79 19.57 -16.21 -0.42
N LEU A 80 18.29 -15.82 -0.27
CA LEU A 80 17.38 -16.49 0.66
C LEU A 80 17.19 -17.97 0.28
N ALA A 81 17.39 -18.85 1.26
CA ALA A 81 17.15 -20.27 1.13
C ALA A 81 15.65 -20.58 1.06
N ILE A 82 15.30 -21.78 0.59
CA ILE A 82 13.91 -22.19 0.37
C ILE A 82 13.07 -22.02 1.65
N PHE A 83 13.58 -22.47 2.80
CA PHE A 83 12.87 -22.33 4.08
C PHE A 83 12.69 -20.86 4.50
N GLU A 84 13.65 -19.98 4.20
CA GLU A 84 13.54 -18.55 4.47
C GLU A 84 12.52 -17.87 3.55
N LEU A 85 12.33 -18.39 2.33
CA LEU A 85 11.30 -17.91 1.42
C LEU A 85 9.89 -18.28 1.90
N ASP A 86 9.72 -19.48 2.48
CA ASP A 86 8.48 -19.88 3.14
C ASP A 86 8.21 -19.01 4.38
N ASP A 87 9.23 -18.81 5.20
CA ASP A 87 9.20 -17.90 6.35
C ASP A 87 8.85 -16.46 5.95
N LEU A 88 9.43 -15.97 4.85
CA LEU A 88 9.15 -14.64 4.30
C LEU A 88 7.68 -14.52 3.86
N ARG A 89 7.16 -15.54 3.16
CA ARG A 89 5.75 -15.58 2.76
C ARG A 89 4.85 -15.46 4.00
N ASP A 90 5.06 -16.31 4.99
CA ASP A 90 4.26 -16.31 6.22
C ASP A 90 4.39 -15.00 7.00
N PHE A 91 5.57 -14.37 6.98
CA PHE A 91 5.79 -13.05 7.55
C PHE A 91 4.98 -11.97 6.82
N THR A 92 4.94 -12.01 5.49
CA THR A 92 4.18 -11.03 4.69
C THR A 92 2.67 -11.15 4.85
N GLN A 93 2.16 -12.27 5.37
CA GLN A 93 0.74 -12.44 5.66
C GLN A 93 0.28 -11.72 6.94
N LYS A 94 1.21 -11.40 7.86
CA LYS A 94 0.88 -10.77 9.14
C LYS A 94 0.45 -9.31 8.97
N LYS A 95 -0.58 -8.86 9.70
CA LYS A 95 -0.86 -7.44 9.89
C LYS A 95 0.05 -6.84 10.96
N PHE A 96 0.72 -5.78 10.59
CA PHE A 96 1.54 -4.95 11.48
C PHE A 96 0.72 -3.71 11.84
N ASP A 97 -0.24 -3.87 12.76
CA ASP A 97 -1.00 -2.74 13.30
C ASP A 97 -0.13 -2.00 14.31
N SER A 98 0.26 -0.76 13.98
CA SER A 98 1.12 0.08 14.82
C SER A 98 0.53 0.42 16.18
N LYS A 99 -0.80 0.29 16.37
CA LYS A 99 -1.48 0.57 17.65
C LYS A 99 -1.48 -0.59 18.65
N TYR A 100 -1.23 -1.83 18.21
CA TYR A 100 -1.33 -3.04 19.05
C TYR A 100 0.04 -3.64 19.42
N GLU A 101 1.13 -3.12 18.86
CA GLU A 101 2.48 -3.62 19.14
C GLU A 101 3.01 -3.18 20.53
N GLU A 102 2.43 -2.15 21.17
CA GLU A 102 2.92 -1.62 22.46
C GLU A 102 2.44 -2.35 23.72
N GLN A 103 1.41 -3.22 23.67
CA GLN A 103 0.75 -3.69 24.91
C GLN A 103 0.72 -5.19 25.19
N SER A 104 1.16 -6.09 24.29
CA SER A 104 0.93 -7.53 24.52
C SER A 104 2.18 -8.39 24.28
N LYS A 105 2.87 -8.76 25.36
CA LYS A 105 4.00 -9.72 25.37
C LYS A 105 3.58 -11.19 25.16
N VAL A 106 2.27 -11.47 25.08
CA VAL A 106 1.74 -12.81 24.79
C VAL A 106 0.57 -12.67 23.82
N LYS A 107 0.77 -12.96 22.53
CA LYS A 107 -0.33 -13.04 21.55
C LYS A 107 -0.88 -14.46 21.57
N ARG A 108 -2.15 -14.63 21.95
CA ARG A 108 -2.86 -15.89 21.68
C ARG A 108 -2.90 -16.10 20.16
N ILE A 109 -2.67 -17.33 19.71
CA ILE A 109 -2.64 -17.72 18.28
C ILE A 109 -3.91 -17.27 17.54
N SER A 110 -5.03 -17.14 18.26
CA SER A 110 -6.34 -16.68 17.76
C SER A 110 -6.43 -15.20 17.35
N GLU A 111 -5.41 -14.36 17.61
CA GLU A 111 -5.45 -12.91 17.33
C GLU A 111 -4.56 -12.46 16.16
N ILE A 112 -3.89 -13.40 15.46
CA ILE A 112 -3.07 -13.06 14.29
C ILE A 112 -4.01 -12.64 13.16
N LYS A 113 -4.16 -11.33 12.96
CA LYS A 113 -4.92 -10.81 11.83
C LYS A 113 -4.08 -10.92 10.56
N TYR A 114 -4.61 -11.64 9.58
CA TYR A 114 -4.01 -11.79 8.26
C TYR A 114 -4.38 -10.62 7.33
N VAL A 115 -3.49 -10.27 6.41
CA VAL A 115 -3.77 -9.35 5.31
C VAL A 115 -4.61 -10.01 4.22
N THR A 116 -5.18 -9.23 3.31
CA THR A 116 -5.86 -9.78 2.14
C THR A 116 -4.86 -10.37 1.16
N SER A 117 -5.28 -11.33 0.33
CA SER A 117 -4.44 -11.95 -0.69
C SER A 117 -3.84 -10.93 -1.66
N GLU A 118 -4.55 -9.85 -1.97
CA GLU A 118 -4.05 -8.76 -2.82
C GLU A 118 -2.90 -8.00 -2.15
N THR A 119 -2.99 -7.80 -0.84
CA THR A 119 -1.96 -7.12 -0.06
C THR A 119 -0.70 -7.98 0.05
N GLU A 120 -0.86 -9.27 0.33
CA GLU A 120 0.24 -10.24 0.33
C GLU A 120 0.90 -10.31 -1.06
N TYR A 121 0.09 -10.40 -2.13
CA TYR A 121 0.59 -10.39 -3.50
C TYR A 121 1.41 -9.13 -3.79
N LEU A 122 0.92 -7.95 -3.40
CA LEU A 122 1.63 -6.69 -3.57
C LEU A 122 2.95 -6.68 -2.79
N ARG A 123 2.94 -7.11 -1.53
CA ARG A 123 4.13 -7.19 -0.67
C ARG A 123 5.21 -8.03 -1.32
N LEU A 124 4.91 -9.29 -1.63
CA LEU A 124 5.86 -10.20 -2.27
C LEU A 124 6.33 -9.66 -3.63
N THR A 125 5.44 -8.98 -4.37
CA THR A 125 5.80 -8.38 -5.66
C THR A 125 6.80 -7.24 -5.53
N ILE A 126 6.60 -6.33 -4.58
CA ILE A 126 7.57 -5.26 -4.33
C ILE A 126 8.88 -5.82 -3.77
N ILE A 127 8.80 -6.84 -2.90
CA ILE A 127 9.97 -7.46 -2.28
C ILE A 127 10.90 -8.09 -3.32
N TYR A 128 10.39 -8.95 -4.21
CA TYR A 128 11.27 -9.56 -5.20
C TYR A 128 11.84 -8.50 -6.16
N LYS A 129 11.05 -7.49 -6.57
CA LYS A 129 11.53 -6.39 -7.42
C LYS A 129 12.63 -5.59 -6.74
N TYR A 130 12.53 -5.39 -5.44
CA TYR A 130 13.55 -4.71 -4.66
C TYR A 130 14.82 -5.55 -4.54
N ILE A 131 14.71 -6.85 -4.25
CA ILE A 131 15.88 -7.76 -4.18
C ILE A 131 16.58 -7.83 -5.53
N GLU A 132 15.82 -7.97 -6.62
CA GLU A 132 16.34 -7.96 -8.00
C GLU A 132 17.09 -6.65 -8.29
N TRP A 133 16.46 -5.50 -8.00
CA TRP A 133 17.09 -4.20 -8.18
C TRP A 133 18.34 -4.03 -7.31
N LEU A 134 18.28 -4.41 -6.04
CA LEU A 134 19.39 -4.28 -5.09
C LEU A 134 20.58 -5.13 -5.55
N ALA A 135 20.32 -6.38 -5.94
CA ALA A 135 21.34 -7.31 -6.41
C ALA A 135 22.09 -6.76 -7.62
N LEU A 136 21.36 -6.21 -8.60
CA LEU A 136 21.97 -5.59 -9.79
C LEU A 136 22.66 -4.25 -9.49
N HIS A 137 22.32 -3.60 -8.38
CA HIS A 137 22.86 -2.29 -8.03
C HIS A 137 24.13 -2.37 -7.20
N VAL A 138 24.28 -3.40 -6.36
CA VAL A 138 25.46 -3.57 -5.49
C VAL A 138 26.53 -4.48 -6.10
N THR A 139 26.19 -5.27 -7.12
CA THR A 139 27.12 -6.18 -7.80
C THR A 139 27.63 -5.57 -9.10
N VAL A 140 28.95 -5.59 -9.30
CA VAL A 140 29.61 -5.08 -10.52
C VAL A 140 29.81 -6.18 -11.58
N SER A 141 30.04 -7.42 -11.15
CA SER A 141 30.28 -8.56 -12.03
C SER A 141 29.18 -9.62 -11.84
N ASN A 142 28.34 -9.78 -12.86
CA ASN A 142 27.30 -10.80 -12.90
C ASN A 142 27.83 -12.00 -13.68
N ASP A 143 28.37 -13.00 -12.98
CA ASP A 143 28.65 -14.29 -13.60
C ASP A 143 27.38 -15.16 -13.67
N ASP A 144 27.43 -16.23 -14.45
CA ASP A 144 26.27 -17.11 -14.66
C ASP A 144 25.74 -17.67 -13.35
N SER A 145 26.64 -18.03 -12.42
CA SER A 145 26.29 -18.52 -11.08
C SER A 145 25.48 -17.48 -10.28
N PHE A 146 25.85 -16.20 -10.32
CA PHE A 146 25.08 -15.14 -9.68
C PHE A 146 23.70 -14.98 -10.31
N SER A 147 23.62 -14.98 -11.64
CA SER A 147 22.36 -14.85 -12.38
C SER A 147 21.39 -16.00 -12.07
N GLU A 148 21.90 -17.23 -12.00
CA GLU A 148 21.14 -18.41 -11.61
C GLU A 148 20.63 -18.32 -10.17
N ALA A 149 21.51 -17.98 -9.22
CA ALA A 149 21.14 -17.85 -7.81
C ALA A 149 20.09 -16.75 -7.58
N LEU A 150 20.25 -15.60 -8.25
CA LEU A 150 19.27 -14.52 -8.22
C LEU A 150 17.94 -14.99 -8.82
N SER A 151 17.98 -15.59 -10.01
CA SER A 151 16.78 -16.09 -10.69
C SER A 151 16.02 -17.12 -9.85
N ALA A 152 16.74 -18.03 -9.20
CA ALA A 152 16.16 -19.02 -8.28
C ALA A 152 15.46 -18.34 -7.09
N CYS A 153 16.09 -17.35 -6.47
CA CYS A 153 15.49 -16.57 -5.39
C CYS A 153 14.23 -15.82 -5.84
N ILE A 154 14.30 -15.09 -6.96
CA ILE A 154 13.19 -14.32 -7.50
C ILE A 154 12.01 -15.24 -7.89
N ASN A 155 12.29 -16.36 -8.54
CA ASN A 155 11.26 -17.33 -8.91
C ASN A 155 10.66 -18.01 -7.66
N GLY A 156 11.47 -18.26 -6.64
CA GLY A 156 11.02 -18.78 -5.35
C GLY A 156 10.08 -17.82 -4.61
N ILE A 157 10.29 -16.51 -4.69
CA ILE A 157 9.33 -15.53 -4.15
C ILE A 157 8.07 -15.48 -5.03
N LYS A 158 8.22 -15.48 -6.36
CA LYS A 158 7.09 -15.40 -7.30
C LYS A 158 6.12 -16.56 -7.15
N SER A 159 6.62 -17.79 -6.93
CA SER A 159 5.81 -19.01 -6.78
C SER A 159 5.00 -19.03 -5.48
N ARG A 160 5.45 -18.32 -4.44
CA ARG A 160 4.76 -18.19 -3.15
C ARG A 160 3.70 -17.09 -3.11
N ARG A 161 3.56 -16.32 -4.19
CA ARG A 161 2.51 -15.30 -4.28
C ARG A 161 1.13 -15.96 -4.29
N PRO A 162 0.14 -15.36 -3.62
CA PRO A 162 -1.23 -15.84 -3.70
C PRO A 162 -1.68 -15.87 -5.16
N VAL A 163 -2.26 -17.01 -5.56
CA VAL A 163 -2.98 -17.07 -6.83
C VAL A 163 -4.18 -16.13 -6.70
N LYS A 164 -4.35 -15.26 -7.69
CA LYS A 164 -5.60 -14.48 -7.81
C LYS A 164 -6.73 -15.48 -7.99
N LYS A 165 -7.42 -15.84 -6.91
CA LYS A 165 -8.76 -16.43 -7.04
C LYS A 165 -9.58 -15.37 -7.78
N GLY A 166 -10.27 -15.78 -8.84
CA GLY A 166 -11.23 -14.89 -9.50
C GLY A 166 -12.11 -14.23 -8.45
N ARG A 167 -12.56 -13.00 -8.70
CA ARG A 167 -13.54 -12.37 -7.80
C ARG A 167 -14.71 -13.34 -7.72
N ASN A 168 -14.86 -14.02 -6.58
CA ASN A 168 -16.11 -14.68 -6.27
C ASN A 168 -17.08 -13.54 -6.01
N ASP A 169 -17.64 -12.99 -7.08
CA ASP A 169 -18.66 -11.93 -7.08
C ASP A 169 -19.99 -12.41 -6.45
N ILE A 170 -20.04 -13.66 -5.99
CA ILE A 170 -21.29 -14.37 -5.74
C ILE A 170 -21.92 -14.07 -4.37
N LEU A 171 -21.28 -13.41 -3.40
CA LEU A 171 -21.83 -13.47 -2.04
C LEU A 171 -22.09 -12.18 -1.25
N ASN A 172 -21.80 -10.97 -1.72
CA ASN A 172 -22.34 -9.75 -1.08
C ASN A 172 -22.07 -8.50 -1.94
N PRO A 173 -23.03 -8.00 -2.73
CA PRO A 173 -22.90 -6.67 -3.31
C PRO A 173 -22.74 -5.66 -2.17
N LYS A 174 -21.59 -4.95 -2.15
CA LYS A 174 -21.36 -3.82 -1.22
C LYS A 174 -22.16 -2.57 -1.61
N SER A 175 -22.89 -2.63 -2.72
CA SER A 175 -23.76 -1.57 -3.19
C SER A 175 -24.96 -1.38 -2.25
N LEU A 176 -25.44 -0.16 -2.16
CA LEU A 176 -26.70 0.13 -1.50
C LEU A 176 -27.85 -0.45 -2.34
N THR A 177 -28.88 -0.97 -1.67
CA THR A 177 -30.15 -1.30 -2.31
C THR A 177 -30.93 -0.02 -2.58
N ASP A 178 -31.91 -0.07 -3.48
CA ASP A 178 -32.71 1.11 -3.86
C ASP A 178 -33.38 1.76 -2.65
N ASP A 179 -33.98 0.97 -1.74
CA ASP A 179 -34.57 1.47 -0.50
C ASP A 179 -33.57 2.25 0.38
N LYS A 180 -32.31 1.77 0.45
CA LYS A 180 -31.25 2.42 1.23
C LYS A 180 -30.77 3.72 0.56
N ILE A 181 -30.86 3.79 -0.76
CA ILE A 181 -30.54 4.99 -1.53
C ILE A 181 -31.63 6.03 -1.29
N GLU A 182 -32.91 5.63 -1.33
CA GLU A 182 -34.04 6.51 -1.05
C GLU A 182 -33.96 7.08 0.38
N ASP A 183 -33.71 6.21 1.37
CA ASP A 183 -33.49 6.62 2.76
C ASP A 183 -32.32 7.62 2.88
N LEU A 184 -31.21 7.34 2.22
CA LEU A 184 -30.04 8.23 2.22
C LEU A 184 -30.40 9.62 1.64
N LEU A 185 -31.12 9.64 0.52
CA LEU A 185 -31.53 10.87 -0.15
C LEU A 185 -32.50 11.71 0.70
N GLU A 186 -33.39 11.06 1.45
CA GLU A 186 -34.31 11.74 2.38
C GLU A 186 -33.59 12.25 3.65
N VAL A 187 -32.64 11.48 4.18
CA VAL A 187 -31.81 11.91 5.32
C VAL A 187 -31.02 13.17 4.99
N VAL A 188 -30.50 13.28 3.77
CA VAL A 188 -29.65 14.42 3.37
C VAL A 188 -30.44 15.60 2.80
N ARG A 189 -31.77 15.52 2.79
CA ARG A 189 -32.64 16.64 2.39
C ARG A 189 -32.36 17.86 3.27
N ILE A 190 -32.37 19.04 2.65
CA ILE A 190 -32.13 20.31 3.34
C ILE A 190 -33.23 20.52 4.37
N ASN A 191 -32.86 20.93 5.59
CA ASN A 191 -33.72 21.09 6.76
C ASN A 191 -34.41 19.81 7.26
N SER A 192 -34.05 18.62 6.76
CA SER A 192 -34.55 17.37 7.33
C SER A 192 -34.12 17.25 8.80
N PRO A 193 -35.03 16.85 9.71
CA PRO A 193 -34.68 16.65 11.12
C PRO A 193 -33.69 15.50 11.32
N LYS A 194 -33.58 14.59 10.34
CA LYS A 194 -32.63 13.47 10.34
C LYS A 194 -31.27 13.84 9.75
N ASN A 195 -31.12 15.05 9.18
CA ASN A 195 -29.88 15.44 8.52
C ASN A 195 -28.75 15.64 9.54
N PRO A 196 -27.64 14.88 9.45
CA PRO A 196 -26.58 14.95 10.44
C PRO A 196 -25.69 16.20 10.29
N PHE A 197 -25.86 16.98 9.22
CA PHE A 197 -25.01 18.13 8.92
C PHE A 197 -25.61 19.43 9.47
N MET A 198 -24.73 20.33 9.91
CA MET A 198 -25.08 21.70 10.25
C MET A 198 -25.77 22.39 9.07
N ARG A 199 -26.77 23.25 9.31
CA ARG A 199 -27.57 23.92 8.27
C ARG A 199 -26.74 24.55 7.15
N SER A 200 -25.62 25.21 7.48
CA SER A 200 -24.73 25.84 6.50
C SER A 200 -24.01 24.86 5.55
N LEU A 201 -23.89 23.58 5.94
CA LEU A 201 -23.21 22.54 5.16
C LEU A 201 -24.18 21.64 4.39
N GLN A 202 -25.48 21.71 4.67
CA GLN A 202 -26.47 20.80 4.11
C GLN A 202 -26.56 20.91 2.59
N SER A 203 -26.64 22.12 2.03
CA SER A 203 -26.72 22.32 0.58
C SER A 203 -25.51 21.74 -0.15
N ARG A 204 -24.30 22.02 0.35
CA ARG A 204 -23.05 21.50 -0.22
C ARG A 204 -22.96 19.97 -0.12
N ASN A 205 -23.20 19.42 1.07
CA ASN A 205 -23.06 17.98 1.29
C ASN A 205 -24.15 17.19 0.55
N ARG A 206 -25.36 17.73 0.44
CA ARG A 206 -26.43 17.16 -0.38
C ARG A 206 -26.02 17.12 -1.86
N LEU A 207 -25.49 18.22 -2.40
CA LEU A 207 -25.01 18.28 -3.78
C LEU A 207 -23.92 17.24 -4.03
N ILE A 208 -22.95 17.11 -3.12
CA ILE A 208 -21.89 16.08 -3.19
C ILE A 208 -22.50 14.68 -3.32
N ILE A 209 -23.48 14.34 -2.49
CA ILE A 209 -24.12 13.01 -2.50
C ILE A 209 -24.90 12.79 -3.80
N LEU A 210 -25.61 13.80 -4.29
CA LEU A 210 -26.31 13.74 -5.57
C LEU A 210 -25.35 13.52 -6.74
N MET A 211 -24.23 14.24 -6.77
CA MET A 211 -23.23 14.09 -7.83
C MET A 211 -22.60 12.70 -7.82
N LEU A 212 -22.27 12.18 -6.63
CA LEU A 212 -21.77 10.80 -6.49
C LEU A 212 -22.80 9.77 -6.97
N TYR A 213 -24.08 9.99 -6.66
CA TYR A 213 -25.17 9.11 -7.06
C TYR A 213 -25.44 9.14 -8.57
N PHE A 214 -25.66 10.32 -9.15
CA PHE A 214 -26.06 10.46 -10.56
C PHE A 214 -24.91 10.30 -11.55
N LEU A 215 -23.71 10.75 -11.20
CA LEU A 215 -22.57 10.73 -12.13
C LEU A 215 -21.66 9.50 -11.91
N GLY A 216 -21.77 8.81 -10.77
CA GLY A 216 -20.90 7.69 -10.43
C GLY A 216 -19.42 8.06 -10.32
N VAL A 217 -19.10 9.34 -10.16
CA VAL A 217 -17.72 9.86 -10.12
C VAL A 217 -16.99 9.40 -8.86
N ARG A 218 -15.67 9.19 -8.98
CA ARG A 218 -14.83 8.90 -7.81
C ARG A 218 -14.68 10.14 -6.95
N ALA A 219 -14.45 9.95 -5.64
CA ALA A 219 -14.25 11.06 -4.70
C ALA A 219 -13.13 12.03 -5.14
N GLY A 220 -12.04 11.50 -5.74
CA GLY A 220 -10.96 12.34 -6.27
C GLY A 220 -11.35 13.14 -7.51
N GLU A 221 -12.25 12.62 -8.35
CA GLU A 221 -12.79 13.34 -9.51
C GLU A 221 -13.71 14.46 -9.03
N LEU A 222 -14.64 14.13 -8.12
CA LEU A 222 -15.54 15.10 -7.48
C LEU A 222 -14.80 16.29 -6.87
N LEU A 223 -13.70 16.04 -6.15
CA LEU A 223 -12.89 17.09 -5.51
C LEU A 223 -12.15 17.99 -6.49
N ASN A 224 -12.00 17.57 -7.74
CA ASN A 224 -11.31 18.34 -8.78
C ASN A 224 -12.27 19.10 -9.70
N ILE A 225 -13.58 18.94 -9.54
CA ILE A 225 -14.59 19.64 -10.36
C ILE A 225 -14.48 21.15 -10.14
N ARG A 226 -14.44 21.89 -11.24
CA ARG A 226 -14.43 23.36 -11.29
C ARG A 226 -15.72 23.87 -11.91
N ILE A 227 -16.04 25.14 -11.61
CA ILE A 227 -17.19 25.83 -12.22
C ILE A 227 -17.07 25.84 -13.75
N SER A 228 -15.84 25.95 -14.28
CA SER A 228 -15.55 25.90 -15.72
C SER A 228 -15.90 24.58 -16.39
N ASP A 229 -16.06 23.50 -15.63
CA ASP A 229 -16.37 22.17 -16.17
C ASP A 229 -17.88 21.99 -16.39
N ILE A 230 -18.69 22.97 -15.97
CA ILE A 230 -20.16 22.93 -16.07
C ILE A 230 -20.60 23.88 -17.18
N ASP A 231 -21.22 23.31 -18.22
CA ASP A 231 -21.86 24.09 -19.26
C ASP A 231 -23.26 24.53 -18.80
N PHE A 232 -23.43 25.83 -18.60
CA PHE A 232 -24.71 26.43 -18.22
C PHE A 232 -25.56 26.86 -19.42
N SER A 233 -25.04 26.76 -20.65
CA SER A 233 -25.72 27.26 -21.85
C SER A 233 -26.92 26.41 -22.27
N SER A 234 -26.98 25.14 -21.86
CA SER A 234 -28.02 24.19 -22.29
C SER A 234 -29.28 24.17 -21.40
N ASN A 235 -29.42 25.08 -20.44
CA ASN A 235 -30.55 25.14 -19.48
C ASN A 235 -31.46 26.37 -19.68
N GLN A 236 -31.58 26.89 -20.92
CA GLN A 236 -32.63 27.84 -21.29
C GLN A 236 -33.86 27.13 -21.85
#